data_AF-A0A835M6V2-F1
#
_entry.id   AF-A0A835M6V2-F1
#
_cell.length_a   1.000
_cell.length_b   1.000
_cell.length_c   1.000
_cell.angle_alpha   90.00
_cell.angle_beta   90.00
_cell.angle_gamma   90.00
#
_symmetry.space_group_name_H-M   'P 1'
#
loop_
_entity.id
_entity.type
_entity.pdbx_description
1 polymer ?
#
loop_
_entity_poly.entity_id
_entity_poly.type
_entity_poly.pdbx_seq_one_letter_code
_entity_poly.pdbx_strand_id
1 'polypeptide(L)'
;MKIVRRDYIRNGPGYVRMIPEESDDLWVAYNLMAVGDFVLADTVRKVLREAASGGRDAERVRLKLEIKLESIDYDKEGSVLRLRGKNVTQNEHVKVGQYHTLEIEMHRMFTLRKEVWDSLAIDLLHQASDPAASFTKDQFHKHLLLEAERRQLRPIIENKSRLLLVHTTGGYKHNLKEVLDAPSVMNLIKDTKAAQEVRAFKQFNEMMSSDPNRACYGPKHVEVAHEQMAIQTLLITDELFRNADIPTRKKYVDLVSSVKDIGGTALIFSSMHVSGEQLATLTGIAAILRFPLPELDDIEM
;
A
#
# COMPACT_ATOMS: atom_id res chain seq x y z
N MET A 1 2.97 3.56 -19.38
CA MET A 1 4.34 4.01 -19.72
C MET A 1 4.55 4.10 -21.22
N LYS A 2 4.90 5.26 -21.75
CA LYS A 2 5.07 5.43 -23.19
C LYS A 2 6.47 5.03 -23.66
N ILE A 3 6.55 4.06 -24.56
CA ILE A 3 7.82 3.68 -25.19
C ILE A 3 8.05 4.52 -26.45
N VAL A 4 9.18 5.24 -26.46
CA VAL A 4 9.59 6.14 -27.56
C VAL A 4 10.43 5.40 -28.60
N ARG A 5 11.33 4.50 -28.16
CA ARG A 5 12.16 3.68 -29.06
C ARG A 5 12.56 2.38 -28.38
N ARG A 6 12.55 1.28 -29.13
CA ARG A 6 13.05 -0.04 -28.73
C ARG A 6 14.19 -0.43 -29.66
N ASP A 7 15.31 -0.84 -29.11
CA ASP A 7 16.48 -1.26 -29.88
C ASP A 7 17.26 -2.29 -29.05
N TYR A 8 16.76 -3.52 -29.02
CA TYR A 8 17.34 -4.61 -28.25
C TYR A 8 17.22 -5.96 -28.95
N ILE A 9 18.12 -6.87 -28.60
CA ILE A 9 18.12 -8.26 -29.04
C ILE A 9 17.56 -9.13 -27.91
N ARG A 10 16.64 -10.05 -28.23
CA ARG A 10 16.11 -10.99 -27.23
C ARG A 10 17.24 -11.85 -26.66
N ASN A 11 17.32 -11.92 -25.32
CA ASN A 11 18.43 -12.53 -24.58
C ASN A 11 19.81 -11.92 -24.89
N GLY A 12 19.84 -10.67 -25.35
CA GLY A 12 21.06 -9.96 -25.72
C GLY A 12 21.02 -8.49 -25.34
N PRO A 13 22.03 -7.71 -25.76
CA PRO A 13 22.15 -6.32 -25.36
C PRO A 13 21.16 -5.43 -26.09
N GLY A 14 20.91 -4.27 -25.50
CA GLY A 14 20.12 -3.24 -26.13
C GLY A 14 19.62 -2.19 -25.16
N TYR A 15 18.79 -1.29 -25.67
CA TYR A 15 18.21 -0.22 -24.91
C TYR A 15 16.75 0.07 -25.27
N VAL A 16 16.08 0.74 -24.34
CA VAL A 16 14.72 1.24 -24.52
C VAL A 16 14.67 2.68 -24.03
N ARG A 17 14.03 3.55 -24.82
CA ARG A 17 13.69 4.92 -24.46
C ARG A 17 12.23 5.03 -24.11
N MET A 18 11.94 5.67 -22.99
CA MET A 18 10.64 5.60 -22.35
C MET A 18 10.33 6.89 -21.58
N ILE A 19 9.04 7.17 -21.44
CA ILE A 19 8.49 8.29 -20.68
C ILE A 19 7.46 7.70 -19.70
N PRO A 20 7.68 7.81 -18.38
CA PRO A 20 6.66 7.49 -17.39
C PRO A 20 5.56 8.56 -17.46
N GLU A 21 4.31 8.15 -17.64
CA GLU A 21 3.13 9.01 -17.76
C GLU A 21 2.36 9.07 -16.44
N GLU A 22 2.38 8.00 -15.65
CA GLU A 22 1.67 7.87 -14.37
C GLU A 22 2.62 7.43 -13.22
N SER A 23 2.19 7.52 -11.96
CA SER A 23 2.97 7.08 -10.80
C SER A 23 3.34 5.60 -10.85
N ASP A 24 2.42 4.77 -11.38
CA ASP A 24 2.61 3.32 -11.51
C ASP A 24 3.72 2.99 -12.51
N ASP A 25 3.96 3.84 -13.51
CA ASP A 25 5.07 3.66 -14.44
C ASP A 25 6.44 3.75 -13.77
N LEU A 26 6.57 4.53 -12.69
CA LEU A 26 7.80 4.60 -11.90
C LEU A 26 8.04 3.32 -11.12
N TRP A 27 6.98 2.66 -10.64
CA TRP A 27 7.07 1.35 -10.03
C TRP A 27 7.46 0.27 -11.04
N VAL A 28 6.91 0.33 -12.26
CA VAL A 28 7.31 -0.59 -13.33
C VAL A 28 8.76 -0.34 -13.74
N ALA A 29 9.19 0.92 -13.85
CA ALA A 29 10.59 1.27 -14.10
C ALA A 29 11.52 0.73 -13.01
N TYR A 30 11.13 0.83 -11.73
CA TYR A 30 11.86 0.25 -10.60
C TYR A 30 12.07 -1.26 -10.77
N ASN A 31 11.02 -2.01 -11.11
CA ASN A 31 11.13 -3.47 -11.29
C ASN A 31 11.89 -3.86 -12.56
N LEU A 32 11.86 -3.02 -13.59
CA LEU A 32 12.57 -3.27 -14.83
C LEU A 32 14.09 -3.06 -14.68
N MET A 33 14.52 -2.18 -13.78
CA MET A 33 15.94 -1.87 -13.54
C MET A 33 16.59 -2.84 -12.56
N ALA A 34 17.86 -3.15 -12.81
CA ALA A 34 18.69 -3.96 -11.93
C ALA A 34 20.06 -3.29 -11.70
N VAL A 35 20.70 -3.63 -10.59
CA VAL A 35 22.09 -3.23 -10.32
C VAL A 35 22.99 -3.75 -11.44
N GLY A 36 23.84 -2.88 -11.97
CA GLY A 36 24.70 -3.17 -13.12
C GLY A 36 24.16 -2.67 -14.46
N ASP A 37 22.86 -2.34 -14.56
CA ASP A 37 22.29 -1.71 -15.75
C ASP A 37 22.79 -0.27 -15.93
N PHE A 38 22.53 0.29 -17.10
CA PHE A 38 22.90 1.66 -17.42
C PHE A 38 21.65 2.51 -17.68
N VAL A 39 21.59 3.67 -17.02
CA VAL A 39 20.47 4.61 -17.17
C VAL A 39 20.99 5.98 -17.59
N LEU A 40 20.44 6.49 -18.69
CA LEU A 40 20.70 7.82 -19.23
C LEU A 40 19.47 8.70 -19.01
N ALA A 41 19.62 9.77 -18.23
CA ALA A 41 18.57 10.76 -17.98
C ALA A 41 19.15 12.17 -17.86
N ASP A 42 18.26 13.16 -17.93
CA ASP A 42 18.61 14.56 -17.64
C ASP A 42 18.63 14.77 -16.12
N THR A 43 19.56 15.57 -15.63
CA THR A 43 19.76 15.86 -14.20
C THR A 43 20.28 17.28 -14.03
N VAL A 44 20.23 17.80 -12.80
CA VAL A 44 20.74 19.13 -12.47
C VAL A 44 21.88 19.00 -11.46
N ARG A 45 22.99 19.68 -11.74
CA ARG A 45 24.12 19.75 -10.81
C ARG A 45 24.43 21.20 -10.47
N LYS A 46 24.62 21.46 -9.17
CA LYS A 46 25.17 22.73 -8.68
C LYS A 46 26.67 22.75 -8.95
N VAL A 47 27.12 23.64 -9.81
CA VAL A 47 28.53 23.86 -10.15
C VAL A 47 28.99 25.13 -9.44
N LEU A 48 30.04 25.02 -8.64
CA LEU A 48 30.66 26.17 -7.99
C LEU A 48 31.62 26.82 -8.98
N ARG A 49 31.47 28.12 -9.22
CA ARG A 49 32.41 28.95 -9.98
C ARG A 49 33.07 29.96 -9.02
N GLU A 50 34.36 30.19 -9.22
CA GLU A 50 35.08 31.25 -8.52
C GLU A 50 34.80 32.58 -9.23
N ALA A 51 34.21 33.53 -8.53
CA ALA A 51 33.98 34.87 -9.05
C ALA A 51 35.26 35.70 -8.96
N ALA A 52 35.48 36.60 -9.93
CA ALA A 52 36.64 37.49 -9.97
C ALA A 52 36.80 38.39 -8.73
N SER A 53 35.76 38.55 -7.92
CA SER A 53 35.74 39.29 -6.66
C SER A 53 36.11 38.45 -5.41
N GLY A 54 36.53 37.19 -5.59
CA GLY A 54 36.86 36.28 -4.48
C GLY A 54 35.65 35.60 -3.82
N GLY A 55 34.43 35.81 -4.35
CA GLY A 55 33.22 35.11 -3.92
C GLY A 55 33.06 33.73 -4.60
N ARG A 56 32.32 32.82 -3.96
CA ARG A 56 31.86 31.56 -4.57
C ARG A 56 30.45 31.76 -5.10
N ASP A 57 30.28 31.77 -6.41
CA ASP A 57 28.97 31.75 -7.04
C ASP A 57 28.59 30.30 -7.38
N ALA A 58 27.29 30.00 -7.35
CA ALA A 58 26.81 28.66 -7.57
C ALA A 58 25.73 28.62 -8.64
N GLU A 59 26.07 28.03 -9.77
CA GLU A 59 25.20 27.92 -10.94
C GLU A 59 24.61 26.51 -11.03
N ARG A 60 23.32 26.41 -11.38
CA ARG A 60 22.67 25.11 -11.61
C ARG A 60 22.75 24.78 -13.10
N VAL A 61 23.53 23.76 -13.44
CA VAL A 61 23.71 23.32 -14.83
C VAL A 61 22.89 22.06 -15.07
N ARG A 62 22.10 22.05 -16.15
CA ARG A 62 21.41 20.85 -16.64
C ARG A 62 22.40 19.98 -17.41
N LEU A 63 22.47 18.71 -17.04
CA LEU A 63 23.39 17.74 -17.60
C LEU A 63 22.59 16.53 -18.05
N LYS A 64 23.11 15.83 -19.06
CA LYS A 64 22.63 14.51 -19.45
C LYS A 64 23.72 13.52 -19.13
N LEU A 65 23.43 12.59 -18.22
CA LEU A 65 24.42 11.64 -17.70
C LEU A 65 23.91 10.21 -17.84
N GLU A 66 24.77 9.31 -18.30
CA GLU A 66 24.58 7.88 -18.19
C GLU A 66 25.31 7.37 -16.94
N ILE A 67 24.61 6.67 -16.06
CA ILE A 67 25.21 6.03 -14.88
C ILE A 67 25.07 4.52 -14.98
N LYS A 68 26.08 3.79 -14.50
CA LYS A 68 25.97 2.36 -14.18
C LYS A 68 25.40 2.22 -12.77
N LEU A 69 24.24 1.58 -12.64
CA LEU A 69 23.48 1.49 -11.40
C LEU A 69 24.22 0.65 -10.34
N GLU A 70 24.30 1.20 -9.13
CA GLU A 70 24.78 0.50 -7.93
C GLU A 70 23.70 0.40 -6.84
N SER A 71 22.78 1.38 -6.75
CA SER A 71 21.57 1.26 -5.93
C SER A 71 20.36 1.89 -6.64
N ILE A 72 19.18 1.36 -6.31
CA ILE A 72 17.89 1.77 -6.87
C ILE A 72 16.95 1.91 -5.66
N ASP A 73 16.49 3.11 -5.40
CA ASP A 73 15.66 3.45 -4.25
C ASP A 73 14.33 4.02 -4.74
N TYR A 74 13.21 3.38 -4.39
CA TYR A 74 11.87 3.85 -4.74
C TYR A 74 11.10 4.28 -3.48
N ASP A 75 10.76 5.55 -3.42
CA ASP A 75 9.92 6.14 -2.39
C ASP A 75 8.45 6.06 -2.81
N LYS A 76 7.68 5.20 -2.12
CA LYS A 76 6.28 4.92 -2.43
C LYS A 76 5.35 6.08 -2.09
N GLU A 77 5.63 6.82 -1.02
CA GLU A 77 4.78 7.93 -0.59
C GLU A 77 5.04 9.17 -1.44
N GLY A 78 6.31 9.41 -1.78
CA GLY A 78 6.71 10.52 -2.64
C GLY A 78 6.53 10.27 -4.15
N SER A 79 6.31 9.01 -4.57
CA SER A 79 6.38 8.60 -5.98
C SER A 79 7.70 9.03 -6.65
N VAL A 80 8.83 8.84 -5.95
CA VAL A 80 10.16 9.26 -6.42
C VAL A 80 11.06 8.04 -6.61
N LEU A 81 11.59 7.87 -7.82
CA LEU A 81 12.59 6.84 -8.13
C LEU A 81 13.99 7.47 -8.20
N ARG A 82 14.85 7.10 -7.25
CA ARG A 82 16.24 7.56 -7.15
C ARG A 82 17.19 6.44 -7.57
N LEU A 83 18.09 6.77 -8.47
CA LEU A 83 19.04 5.85 -9.08
C LEU A 83 20.45 6.32 -8.78
N ARG A 84 21.21 5.56 -8.00
CA ARG A 84 22.60 5.90 -7.67
C ARG A 84 23.56 5.03 -8.45
N GLY A 85 24.60 5.63 -8.99
CA GLY A 85 25.57 4.90 -9.79
C GLY A 85 26.80 5.71 -10.15
N LYS A 86 27.71 5.07 -10.88
CA LYS A 86 28.92 5.72 -11.41
C LYS A 86 28.67 6.24 -12.81
N ASN A 87 29.00 7.50 -13.05
CA ASN A 87 28.91 8.12 -14.37
C ASN A 87 29.84 7.41 -15.38
N VAL A 88 29.31 7.07 -16.55
CA VAL A 88 30.07 6.47 -17.65
C VAL A 88 30.21 7.39 -18.86
N THR A 89 29.52 8.53 -18.87
CA THR A 89 29.62 9.53 -19.94
C THR A 89 30.70 10.57 -19.61
N GLN A 90 31.51 10.95 -20.60
CA GLN A 90 32.40 12.09 -20.43
C GLN A 90 31.59 13.39 -20.41
N ASN A 91 31.77 14.20 -19.37
CA ASN A 91 31.07 15.48 -19.22
C ASN A 91 32.04 16.53 -18.63
N GLU A 92 31.87 17.80 -18.98
CA GLU A 92 32.69 18.91 -18.47
C GLU A 92 32.59 19.05 -16.94
N HIS A 93 31.44 18.69 -16.37
CA HIS A 93 31.14 18.90 -14.94
C HIS A 93 31.18 17.62 -14.10
N VAL A 94 31.17 16.44 -14.73
CA VAL A 94 31.17 15.14 -14.04
C VAL A 94 32.20 14.22 -14.69
N LYS A 95 33.23 13.83 -13.92
CA LYS A 95 34.25 12.90 -14.40
C LYS A 95 33.66 11.49 -14.54
N VAL A 96 34.20 10.72 -15.48
CA VAL A 96 33.88 9.29 -15.60
C VAL A 96 34.30 8.57 -14.31
N GLY A 97 33.46 7.66 -13.83
CA GLY A 97 33.64 6.93 -12.57
C GLY A 97 33.18 7.68 -11.31
N GLN A 98 32.83 8.97 -11.41
CA GLN A 98 32.28 9.71 -10.28
C GLN A 98 30.84 9.28 -9.99
N TYR A 99 30.49 9.17 -8.70
CA TYR A 99 29.12 8.90 -8.27
C TYR A 99 28.18 10.05 -8.62
N HIS A 100 26.97 9.69 -9.06
CA HIS A 100 25.86 10.61 -9.26
C HIS A 100 24.54 9.90 -8.93
N THR A 101 23.55 10.69 -8.52
CA THR A 101 22.19 10.20 -8.28
C THR A 101 21.25 10.85 -9.31
N LEU A 102 20.59 10.04 -10.12
CA LEU A 102 19.52 10.47 -11.02
C LEU A 102 18.18 10.31 -10.31
N GLU A 103 17.30 11.29 -10.43
CA GLU A 103 15.89 11.16 -10.04
C GLU A 103 15.06 11.05 -11.31
N ILE A 104 14.26 9.99 -11.42
CA ILE A 104 13.36 9.80 -12.57
C ILE A 104 12.05 10.51 -12.27
N GLU A 105 11.75 11.53 -13.08
CA GLU A 105 10.53 12.33 -12.98
C GLU A 105 9.46 11.82 -13.96
N MET A 106 8.19 11.98 -13.59
CA MET A 106 7.06 11.80 -14.51
C MET A 106 7.16 12.76 -15.70
N HIS A 107 6.70 12.29 -16.86
CA HIS A 107 6.72 13.01 -18.15
C HIS A 107 8.13 13.41 -18.65
N ARG A 108 9.21 12.96 -17.98
CA ARG A 108 10.58 13.12 -18.46
C ARG A 108 11.06 11.82 -19.10
N MET A 109 11.74 11.96 -20.23
CA MET A 109 12.30 10.79 -20.91
C MET A 109 13.55 10.29 -20.20
N PHE A 110 13.72 8.97 -20.18
CA PHE A 110 15.00 8.34 -19.85
C PHE A 110 15.26 7.15 -20.75
N THR A 111 16.50 6.68 -20.75
CA THR A 111 16.93 5.49 -21.51
C THR A 111 17.47 4.45 -20.55
N LEU A 112 16.92 3.23 -20.61
CA LEU A 112 17.44 2.07 -19.92
C LEU A 112 18.21 1.20 -20.92
N ARG A 113 19.47 0.91 -20.63
CA ARG A 113 20.31 0.01 -21.40
C ARG A 113 20.72 -1.17 -20.54
N LYS A 114 20.50 -2.38 -21.07
CA LYS A 114 20.84 -3.66 -20.44
C LYS A 114 21.80 -4.43 -21.33
N GLU A 115 22.67 -5.22 -20.70
CA GLU A 115 23.50 -6.19 -21.41
C GLU A 115 22.70 -7.41 -21.85
N VAL A 116 21.65 -7.76 -21.10
CA VAL A 116 20.74 -8.87 -21.42
C VAL A 116 19.28 -8.43 -21.21
N TRP A 117 18.51 -8.45 -22.28
CA TRP A 117 17.05 -8.34 -22.25
C TRP A 117 16.44 -9.74 -22.25
N ASP A 118 16.26 -10.31 -21.05
CA ASP A 118 15.63 -11.62 -20.87
C ASP A 118 14.11 -11.57 -21.10
N SER A 119 13.45 -12.73 -21.06
CA SER A 119 12.00 -12.82 -21.25
C SER A 119 11.21 -12.02 -20.21
N LEU A 120 11.66 -11.98 -18.96
CA LEU A 120 10.96 -11.28 -17.89
C LEU A 120 10.98 -9.76 -18.11
N ALA A 121 12.14 -9.21 -18.45
CA ALA A 121 12.31 -7.79 -18.75
C ALA A 121 11.50 -7.38 -19.99
N ILE A 122 11.46 -8.24 -21.02
CA ILE A 122 10.65 -8.01 -22.22
C ILE A 122 9.16 -8.04 -21.89
N ASP A 123 8.71 -8.99 -21.07
CA ASP A 123 7.31 -9.12 -20.66
C ASP A 123 6.88 -7.92 -19.80
N LEU A 124 7.71 -7.51 -18.82
CA LEU A 124 7.48 -6.29 -18.03
C LEU A 124 7.42 -5.05 -18.92
N LEU A 125 8.31 -4.95 -19.92
CA LEU A 125 8.32 -3.83 -20.85
C LEU A 125 7.05 -3.80 -21.72
N HIS A 126 6.59 -4.96 -22.18
CA HIS A 126 5.35 -5.08 -22.93
C HIS A 126 4.15 -4.66 -22.08
N GLN A 127 4.08 -5.15 -20.84
CA GLN A 127 3.04 -4.78 -19.87
C GLN A 127 3.00 -3.28 -19.61
N ALA A 128 4.17 -2.66 -19.44
CA ALA A 128 4.29 -1.23 -19.22
C ALA A 128 3.81 -0.37 -20.40
N SER A 129 3.96 -0.92 -21.62
CA SER A 129 3.76 -0.20 -22.88
C SER A 129 2.38 -0.31 -23.48
N ASP A 130 1.65 -1.34 -23.07
CA ASP A 130 0.31 -1.59 -23.56
C ASP A 130 -0.67 -0.87 -22.62
N PRO A 131 -1.43 0.13 -23.10
CA PRO A 131 -2.48 0.78 -22.31
C PRO A 131 -3.52 -0.23 -21.78
N ALA A 132 -3.64 -1.39 -22.44
CA ALA A 132 -4.47 -2.50 -22.01
C ALA A 132 -3.77 -3.42 -20.98
N ALA A 133 -2.44 -3.41 -20.90
CA ALA A 133 -1.66 -4.21 -19.95
C ALA A 133 -1.23 -3.46 -18.68
N SER A 134 -1.72 -2.23 -18.49
CA SER A 134 -2.28 -1.91 -17.17
C SER A 134 -3.35 -2.97 -16.95
N PHE A 135 -3.04 -3.99 -16.14
CA PHE A 135 -3.85 -5.19 -16.00
C PHE A 135 -5.20 -4.82 -15.39
N THR A 136 -6.08 -4.27 -16.22
CA THR A 136 -7.42 -3.90 -15.82
C THR A 136 -8.07 -5.19 -15.38
N LYS A 137 -8.60 -5.18 -14.16
CA LYS A 137 -9.33 -6.30 -13.55
C LYS A 137 -10.26 -7.01 -14.55
N ASP A 138 -10.85 -6.25 -15.46
CA ASP A 138 -11.77 -6.71 -16.51
C ASP A 138 -11.09 -7.60 -17.58
N GLN A 139 -9.89 -7.25 -18.02
CA GLN A 139 -9.16 -8.04 -19.03
C GLN A 139 -8.65 -9.36 -18.46
N PHE A 140 -8.13 -9.34 -17.23
CA PHE A 140 -7.74 -10.56 -16.56
C PHE A 140 -8.91 -11.48 -16.32
N HIS A 141 -10.04 -10.94 -15.86
CA HIS A 141 -11.24 -11.72 -15.66
C HIS A 141 -11.68 -12.43 -16.94
N LYS A 142 -11.67 -11.72 -18.08
CA LYS A 142 -11.98 -12.31 -19.38
C LYS A 142 -11.00 -13.42 -19.75
N HIS A 143 -9.70 -13.21 -19.56
CA HIS A 143 -8.66 -14.22 -19.83
C HIS A 143 -8.82 -15.45 -18.92
N LEU A 144 -9.04 -15.25 -17.62
CA LEU A 144 -9.26 -16.30 -16.63
C LEU A 144 -10.42 -17.21 -17.03
N LEU A 145 -11.55 -16.62 -17.44
CA LEU A 145 -12.73 -17.38 -17.85
C LEU A 145 -12.48 -18.17 -19.15
N LEU A 146 -11.77 -17.58 -20.13
CA LEU A 146 -11.46 -18.23 -21.40
C LEU A 146 -10.48 -19.39 -21.23
N GLU A 147 -9.42 -19.21 -20.44
CA GLU A 147 -8.47 -20.29 -20.13
C GLU A 147 -9.08 -21.37 -19.24
N ALA A 148 -10.00 -21.01 -18.34
CA ALA A 148 -10.76 -22.00 -17.56
C ALA A 148 -11.57 -22.92 -18.47
N GLU A 149 -12.26 -22.39 -19.48
CA GLU A 149 -12.99 -23.18 -20.47
C GLU A 149 -12.05 -24.03 -21.33
N ARG A 150 -10.98 -23.44 -21.85
CA ARG A 150 -9.98 -24.14 -22.68
C ARG A 150 -9.34 -25.33 -21.95
N ARG A 151 -9.02 -25.17 -20.67
CA ARG A 151 -8.37 -26.18 -19.82
C ARG A 151 -9.36 -27.03 -19.02
N GLN A 152 -10.67 -26.80 -19.18
CA GLN A 152 -11.74 -27.51 -18.46
C GLN A 152 -11.61 -27.42 -16.92
N LEU A 153 -11.24 -26.24 -16.40
CA LEU A 153 -11.13 -25.96 -14.96
C LEU A 153 -12.51 -25.77 -14.32
N ARG A 154 -13.18 -26.89 -14.01
CA ARG A 154 -14.53 -26.91 -13.42
C ARG A 154 -14.72 -25.99 -12.20
N PRO A 155 -13.78 -25.90 -11.22
CA PRO A 155 -13.97 -25.04 -10.05
C PRO A 155 -14.21 -23.56 -10.41
N ILE A 156 -13.56 -23.06 -11.46
CA ILE A 156 -13.72 -21.67 -11.92
C ILE A 156 -15.00 -21.53 -12.74
N ILE A 157 -15.28 -22.50 -13.62
CA ILE A 157 -16.45 -22.49 -14.51
C ILE A 157 -17.76 -22.55 -13.73
N GLU A 158 -17.84 -23.40 -12.71
CA GLU A 158 -19.05 -23.59 -11.90
C GLU A 158 -19.28 -22.44 -10.91
N ASN A 159 -18.22 -21.71 -10.53
CA ASN A 159 -18.27 -20.64 -9.54
C ASN A 159 -18.07 -19.25 -10.15
N LYS A 160 -18.38 -19.04 -11.44
CA LYS A 160 -18.25 -17.75 -12.13
C LYS A 160 -18.92 -16.59 -11.37
N SER A 161 -20.08 -16.83 -10.77
CA SER A 161 -20.83 -15.82 -9.99
C SER A 161 -20.15 -15.41 -8.68
N ARG A 162 -19.16 -16.17 -8.21
CA ARG A 162 -18.37 -15.84 -7.01
C ARG A 162 -17.12 -15.03 -7.33
N LEU A 163 -16.77 -14.87 -8.60
CA LEU A 163 -15.63 -14.06 -9.05
C LEU A 163 -16.08 -12.61 -9.20
N LEU A 164 -15.65 -11.77 -8.26
CA LEU A 164 -16.03 -10.36 -8.22
C LEU A 164 -14.86 -9.47 -8.65
N LEU A 165 -15.18 -8.43 -9.41
CA LEU A 165 -14.22 -7.41 -9.82
C LEU A 165 -14.40 -6.15 -8.99
N VAL A 166 -13.35 -5.81 -8.25
CA VAL A 166 -13.34 -4.66 -7.34
C VAL A 166 -12.17 -3.75 -7.74
N HIS A 167 -12.43 -2.45 -7.75
CA HIS A 167 -11.36 -1.47 -7.98
C HIS A 167 -10.54 -1.32 -6.70
N THR A 168 -9.23 -1.23 -6.83
CA THR A 168 -8.34 -0.92 -5.72
C THR A 168 -7.14 -0.12 -6.23
N THR A 169 -6.56 0.69 -5.36
CA THR A 169 -5.37 1.52 -5.62
C THR A 169 -4.06 0.71 -5.68
N GLY A 170 -4.05 -0.55 -5.26
CA GLY A 170 -2.86 -1.39 -5.26
C GLY A 170 -3.10 -2.86 -4.88
N GLY A 171 -2.04 -3.67 -4.94
CA GLY A 171 -2.09 -5.13 -4.69
C GLY A 171 -1.55 -5.58 -3.33
N TYR A 172 -1.46 -4.69 -2.33
CA TYR A 172 -0.86 -5.00 -1.03
C TYR A 172 -1.91 -5.28 0.07
N LYS A 173 -1.48 -5.79 1.23
CA LYS A 173 -2.38 -6.17 2.35
C LYS A 173 -3.33 -5.04 2.77
N HIS A 174 -2.84 -3.79 2.84
CA HIS A 174 -3.64 -2.64 3.27
C HIS A 174 -4.75 -2.28 2.26
N ASN A 175 -4.56 -2.58 0.98
CA ASN A 175 -5.56 -2.36 -0.06
C ASN A 175 -6.78 -3.29 0.07
N LEU A 176 -6.65 -4.38 0.85
CA LEU A 176 -7.79 -5.25 1.16
C LEU A 176 -8.93 -4.48 1.85
N LYS A 177 -8.61 -3.38 2.54
CA LYS A 177 -9.63 -2.48 3.13
C LYS A 177 -10.60 -1.97 2.07
N GLU A 178 -10.06 -1.43 0.98
CA GLU A 178 -10.84 -0.86 -0.12
C GLU A 178 -11.73 -1.93 -0.78
N VAL A 179 -11.19 -3.15 -0.90
CA VAL A 179 -11.91 -4.29 -1.47
C VAL A 179 -13.09 -4.69 -0.58
N LEU A 180 -12.87 -4.77 0.74
CA LEU A 180 -13.90 -5.14 1.70
C LEU A 180 -14.94 -4.05 1.91
N ASP A 181 -14.58 -2.77 1.76
CA ASP A 181 -15.50 -1.64 1.83
C ASP A 181 -16.35 -1.46 0.56
N ALA A 182 -16.00 -2.12 -0.55
CA ALA A 182 -16.73 -2.00 -1.80
C ALA A 182 -18.20 -2.47 -1.67
N PRO A 183 -19.19 -1.70 -2.14
CA PRO A 183 -20.61 -2.05 -1.99
C PRO A 183 -21.00 -3.41 -2.56
N SER A 184 -20.38 -3.80 -3.69
CA SER A 184 -20.60 -5.10 -4.32
C SER A 184 -20.15 -6.28 -3.45
N VAL A 185 -19.03 -6.12 -2.72
CA VAL A 185 -18.52 -7.13 -1.78
C VAL A 185 -19.36 -7.13 -0.51
N MET A 186 -19.59 -5.95 0.10
CA MET A 186 -20.35 -5.81 1.34
C MET A 186 -21.76 -6.40 1.25
N ASN A 187 -22.42 -6.27 0.08
CA ASN A 187 -23.73 -6.88 -0.14
C ASN A 187 -23.68 -8.41 -0.16
N LEU A 188 -22.59 -9.01 -0.68
CA LEU A 188 -22.40 -10.45 -0.72
C LEU A 188 -22.03 -11.02 0.66
N ILE A 189 -21.17 -10.31 1.41
CA ILE A 189 -20.68 -10.76 2.71
C ILE A 189 -21.53 -10.25 3.88
N LYS A 190 -22.69 -9.64 3.60
CA LYS A 190 -23.52 -8.92 4.57
C LYS A 190 -23.90 -9.73 5.82
N ASP A 191 -23.97 -11.05 5.68
CA ASP A 191 -24.38 -12.02 6.70
C ASP A 191 -23.18 -12.77 7.31
N THR A 192 -21.96 -12.31 7.02
CA THR A 192 -20.72 -12.87 7.59
C THR A 192 -20.32 -12.14 8.88
N LYS A 193 -19.55 -12.84 9.72
CA LYS A 193 -18.95 -12.26 10.92
C LYS A 193 -18.10 -11.02 10.61
N ALA A 194 -17.33 -11.05 9.51
CA ALA A 194 -16.49 -9.93 9.08
C ALA A 194 -17.33 -8.68 8.75
N ALA A 195 -18.48 -8.83 8.09
CA ALA A 195 -19.36 -7.69 7.82
C ALA A 195 -19.98 -7.12 9.10
N GLN A 196 -20.28 -7.95 10.09
CA GLN A 196 -20.74 -7.48 11.41
C GLN A 196 -19.65 -6.68 12.13
N GLU A 197 -18.40 -7.18 12.10
CA GLU A 197 -17.22 -6.49 12.65
C GLU A 197 -17.02 -5.11 11.98
N VAL A 198 -17.07 -5.03 10.65
CA VAL A 198 -16.95 -3.76 9.90
C VAL A 198 -18.08 -2.78 10.27
N ARG A 199 -19.33 -3.24 10.33
CA ARG A 199 -20.48 -2.38 10.68
C ARG A 199 -20.38 -1.85 12.11
N ALA A 200 -20.05 -2.72 13.06
CA ALA A 200 -19.91 -2.32 14.46
C ALA A 200 -18.79 -1.30 14.66
N PHE A 201 -17.66 -1.47 13.97
CA PHE A 201 -16.56 -0.51 14.03
C PHE A 201 -16.91 0.84 13.37
N LYS A 202 -17.64 0.84 12.25
CA LYS A 202 -18.16 2.08 11.64
C LYS A 202 -19.13 2.80 12.58
N GLN A 203 -20.07 2.07 13.18
CA GLN A 203 -21.00 2.60 14.17
C GLN A 203 -20.29 3.20 15.39
N PHE A 204 -19.22 2.56 15.87
CA PHE A 204 -18.39 3.08 16.95
C PHE A 204 -17.74 4.43 16.58
N ASN A 205 -17.12 4.55 15.40
CA ASN A 205 -16.52 5.80 14.94
C ASN A 205 -17.55 6.91 14.73
N GLU A 206 -18.72 6.57 14.19
CA GLU A 206 -19.84 7.51 14.05
C GLU A 206 -20.30 8.01 15.41
N MET A 207 -20.39 7.12 16.41
CA MET A 207 -20.77 7.49 17.78
C MET A 207 -19.73 8.41 18.42
N MET A 208 -18.44 8.09 18.31
CA MET A 208 -17.36 8.97 18.80
C MET A 208 -17.41 10.39 18.21
N SER A 209 -17.92 10.53 16.99
CA SER A 209 -18.04 11.83 16.32
C SER A 209 -19.34 12.57 16.63
N SER A 210 -20.44 11.85 16.87
CA SER A 210 -21.79 12.41 17.01
C SER A 210 -22.27 12.52 18.45
N ASP A 211 -21.94 11.54 19.29
CA ASP A 211 -22.30 11.48 20.71
C ASP A 211 -21.16 10.78 21.48
N PRO A 212 -20.07 11.51 21.77
CA PRO A 212 -18.85 10.94 22.36
C PRO A 212 -19.11 10.28 23.71
N ASN A 213 -20.10 10.75 24.48
CA ASN A 213 -20.45 10.17 25.78
C ASN A 213 -21.07 8.77 25.66
N ARG A 214 -21.42 8.31 24.46
CA ARG A 214 -22.00 6.97 24.19
C ARG A 214 -21.02 6.00 23.56
N ALA A 215 -19.74 6.34 23.48
CA ALA A 215 -18.70 5.46 23.02
C ALA A 215 -17.44 5.66 23.88
N CYS A 216 -16.76 4.57 24.21
CA CYS A 216 -15.50 4.65 24.95
C CYS A 216 -14.51 3.61 24.44
N TYR A 217 -13.22 3.85 24.67
CA TYR A 217 -12.13 2.93 24.34
C TYR A 217 -11.10 2.96 25.45
N GLY A 218 -10.29 1.91 25.54
CA GLY A 218 -9.35 1.76 26.65
C GLY A 218 -9.85 0.81 27.74
N PRO A 219 -8.96 0.01 28.36
CA PRO A 219 -9.35 -0.97 29.37
C PRO A 219 -10.14 -0.38 30.54
N LYS A 220 -9.66 0.72 31.13
CA LYS A 220 -10.29 1.34 32.31
C LYS A 220 -11.69 1.88 32.00
N HIS A 221 -11.85 2.61 30.90
CA HIS A 221 -13.16 3.17 30.52
C HIS A 221 -14.18 2.08 30.24
N VAL A 222 -13.76 1.02 29.53
CA VAL A 222 -14.64 -0.12 29.25
C VAL A 222 -15.00 -0.88 30.53
N GLU A 223 -14.09 -1.00 31.49
CA GLU A 223 -14.38 -1.59 32.81
C GLU A 223 -15.42 -0.79 33.58
N VAL A 224 -15.28 0.53 33.67
CA VAL A 224 -16.26 1.38 34.35
C VAL A 224 -17.62 1.35 33.64
N ALA A 225 -17.62 1.38 32.31
CA ALA A 225 -18.85 1.23 31.53
C ALA A 225 -19.52 -0.14 31.75
N HIS A 226 -18.73 -1.18 31.96
CA HIS A 226 -19.22 -2.52 32.29
C HIS A 226 -19.85 -2.56 33.69
N GLU A 227 -19.20 -1.97 34.70
CA GLU A 227 -19.72 -1.87 36.07
C GLU A 227 -21.06 -1.13 36.13
N GLN A 228 -21.21 -0.10 35.30
CA GLN A 228 -22.47 0.65 35.16
C GLN A 228 -23.51 -0.05 34.27
N MET A 229 -23.25 -1.27 33.79
CA MET A 229 -24.11 -2.04 32.86
C MET A 229 -24.48 -1.26 31.58
N ALA A 230 -23.63 -0.34 31.17
CA ALA A 230 -23.90 0.57 30.05
C ALA A 230 -23.54 -0.04 28.70
N ILE A 231 -22.80 -1.15 28.64
CA ILE A 231 -22.31 -1.71 27.38
C ILE A 231 -23.46 -2.30 26.54
N GLN A 232 -23.62 -1.78 25.32
CA GLN A 232 -24.47 -2.36 24.28
C GLN A 232 -23.68 -3.32 23.40
N THR A 233 -22.54 -2.84 22.88
CA THR A 233 -21.67 -3.61 21.98
C THR A 233 -20.22 -3.47 22.45
N LEU A 234 -19.60 -4.59 22.82
CA LEU A 234 -18.17 -4.69 23.13
C LEU A 234 -17.39 -5.07 21.86
N LEU A 235 -16.36 -4.29 21.54
CA LEU A 235 -15.42 -4.54 20.47
C LEU A 235 -14.07 -4.90 21.10
N ILE A 236 -13.54 -6.08 20.81
CA ILE A 236 -12.28 -6.54 21.41
C ILE A 236 -11.42 -7.30 20.38
N THR A 237 -10.13 -7.02 20.32
CA THR A 237 -9.20 -7.72 19.40
C THR A 237 -8.78 -9.09 19.94
N ASP A 238 -8.49 -10.03 19.04
CA ASP A 238 -8.03 -11.38 19.39
C ASP A 238 -6.64 -11.40 20.05
N GLU A 239 -5.82 -10.36 19.85
CA GLU A 239 -4.52 -10.16 20.49
C GLU A 239 -4.61 -10.07 22.02
N LEU A 240 -5.66 -9.45 22.56
CA LEU A 240 -5.85 -9.33 24.01
C LEU A 240 -6.08 -10.69 24.69
N PHE A 241 -6.56 -11.69 23.95
CA PHE A 241 -6.68 -13.06 24.45
C PHE A 241 -5.40 -13.89 24.27
N ARG A 242 -4.47 -13.44 23.42
CA ARG A 242 -3.17 -14.09 23.20
C ARG A 242 -2.06 -13.54 24.11
N ASN A 243 -2.36 -12.56 24.96
CA ASN A 243 -1.42 -11.97 25.91
C ASN A 243 -0.78 -13.06 26.79
N ALA A 244 0.54 -12.99 26.98
CA ALA A 244 1.32 -13.93 27.80
C ALA A 244 0.90 -13.89 29.29
N ASP A 245 0.37 -12.77 29.75
CA ASP A 245 -0.14 -12.62 31.11
C ASP A 245 -1.50 -13.32 31.28
N ILE A 246 -1.49 -14.41 32.07
CA ILE A 246 -2.67 -15.27 32.33
C ILE A 246 -3.78 -14.51 33.08
N PRO A 247 -3.50 -13.74 34.14
CA PRO A 247 -4.50 -12.90 34.82
C PRO A 247 -5.23 -11.95 33.86
N THR A 248 -4.49 -11.21 33.03
CA THR A 248 -5.07 -10.27 32.06
C THR A 248 -5.95 -10.99 31.04
N ARG A 249 -5.50 -12.14 30.52
CA ARG A 249 -6.31 -12.95 29.60
C ARG A 249 -7.63 -13.39 30.25
N LYS A 250 -7.58 -13.87 31.48
CA LYS A 250 -8.78 -14.31 32.21
C LYS A 250 -9.76 -13.15 32.42
N LYS A 251 -9.24 -11.97 32.79
CA LYS A 251 -10.04 -10.74 32.93
C LYS A 251 -10.86 -10.42 31.67
N TYR A 252 -10.25 -10.46 30.49
CA TYR A 252 -10.97 -10.19 29.23
C TYR A 252 -11.96 -11.30 28.84
N VAL A 253 -11.65 -12.57 29.13
CA VAL A 253 -12.58 -13.68 28.92
C VAL A 253 -13.82 -13.54 29.82
N ASP A 254 -13.62 -13.17 31.07
CA ASP A 254 -14.68 -12.96 32.05
C ASP A 254 -15.54 -11.73 31.66
N LEU A 255 -14.91 -10.63 31.23
CA LEU A 255 -15.60 -9.44 30.69
C LEU A 255 -16.49 -9.78 29.49
N VAL A 256 -15.97 -10.51 28.51
CA VAL A 256 -16.75 -10.91 27.32
C VAL A 256 -17.94 -11.78 27.69
N SER A 257 -17.76 -12.70 28.64
CA SER A 257 -18.83 -13.57 29.13
C SER A 257 -19.90 -12.74 29.85
N SER A 258 -19.47 -11.86 30.77
CA SER A 258 -20.38 -11.01 31.54
C SER A 258 -21.18 -10.03 30.67
N VAL A 259 -20.56 -9.41 29.66
CA VAL A 259 -21.28 -8.54 28.72
C VAL A 259 -22.38 -9.31 27.98
N LYS A 260 -22.12 -10.56 27.57
CA LYS A 260 -23.12 -11.42 26.93
C LYS A 260 -24.25 -11.79 27.89
N ASP A 261 -23.93 -12.10 29.15
CA ASP A 261 -24.91 -12.46 30.18
C ASP A 261 -25.86 -11.30 30.53
N ILE A 262 -25.36 -10.05 30.49
CA ILE A 262 -26.15 -8.82 30.67
C ILE A 262 -26.97 -8.45 29.40
N GLY A 263 -26.87 -9.25 28.34
CA GLY A 263 -27.58 -9.06 27.07
C GLY A 263 -26.92 -8.04 26.14
N GLY A 264 -25.65 -7.69 26.37
CA GLY A 264 -24.83 -6.97 25.41
C GLY A 264 -24.27 -7.91 24.32
N THR A 265 -23.84 -7.32 23.21
CA THR A 265 -23.19 -8.07 22.11
C THR A 265 -21.68 -7.93 22.25
N ALA A 266 -20.93 -9.04 22.22
CA ALA A 266 -19.47 -9.00 22.20
C ALA A 266 -18.91 -9.52 20.87
N LEU A 267 -18.18 -8.66 20.16
CA LEU A 267 -17.58 -8.94 18.86
C LEU A 267 -16.06 -9.02 19.00
N ILE A 268 -15.51 -10.19 18.66
CA ILE A 268 -14.06 -10.44 18.69
C ILE A 268 -13.48 -10.17 17.29
N PHE A 269 -12.67 -9.13 17.17
CA PHE A 269 -12.02 -8.70 15.93
C PHE A 269 -10.71 -9.45 15.73
N SER A 270 -10.47 -9.94 14.51
CA SER A 270 -9.16 -10.47 14.14
C SER A 270 -8.18 -9.33 13.93
N SER A 271 -7.00 -9.36 14.58
CA SER A 271 -5.94 -8.37 14.34
C SER A 271 -5.35 -8.43 12.94
N MET A 272 -5.66 -9.48 12.18
CA MET A 272 -5.29 -9.60 10.76
C MET A 272 -6.26 -8.89 9.81
N HIS A 273 -7.43 -8.51 10.30
CA HIS A 273 -8.44 -7.77 9.54
C HIS A 273 -8.29 -6.27 9.77
N VAL A 274 -8.59 -5.45 8.76
CA VAL A 274 -8.30 -4.01 8.81
C VAL A 274 -9.05 -3.29 9.93
N SER A 275 -10.30 -3.64 10.22
CA SER A 275 -11.01 -3.07 11.38
C SER A 275 -10.39 -3.49 12.72
N GLY A 276 -9.77 -4.66 12.79
CA GLY A 276 -9.03 -5.11 13.96
C GLY A 276 -7.70 -4.37 14.12
N GLU A 277 -6.96 -4.14 13.02
CA GLU A 277 -5.76 -3.29 13.02
C GLU A 277 -6.09 -1.87 13.52
N GLN A 278 -7.20 -1.28 13.06
CA GLN A 278 -7.66 0.03 13.53
C GLN A 278 -8.07 0.01 15.01
N LEU A 279 -8.84 -0.99 15.46
CA LEU A 279 -9.19 -1.14 16.86
C LEU A 279 -7.95 -1.33 17.76
N ALA A 280 -6.91 -2.03 17.28
CA ALA A 280 -5.65 -2.20 17.99
C ALA A 280 -4.93 -0.85 18.22
N THR A 281 -5.02 0.09 17.28
CA THR A 281 -4.50 1.46 17.51
C THR A 281 -5.22 2.20 18.64
N LEU A 282 -6.47 1.82 18.92
CA LEU A 282 -7.29 2.30 20.04
C LEU A 282 -7.21 1.34 21.24
N THR A 283 -6.01 0.88 21.60
CA THR A 283 -5.72 -0.06 22.71
C THR A 283 -6.28 -1.48 22.54
N GLY A 284 -6.97 -1.78 21.44
CA GLY A 284 -7.50 -3.11 21.14
C GLY A 284 -8.85 -3.44 21.81
N ILE A 285 -9.43 -2.52 22.59
CA ILE A 285 -10.73 -2.67 23.25
C ILE A 285 -11.53 -1.37 23.23
N ALA A 286 -12.82 -1.48 22.86
CA ALA A 286 -13.75 -0.37 22.83
C ALA A 286 -15.20 -0.83 23.07
N ALA A 287 -16.09 0.10 23.40
CA ALA A 287 -17.50 -0.19 23.62
C ALA A 287 -18.42 0.92 23.10
N ILE A 288 -19.58 0.50 22.58
CA ILE A 288 -20.74 1.35 22.31
C ILE A 288 -21.70 1.19 23.48
N LEU A 289 -22.21 2.30 23.99
CA LEU A 289 -23.01 2.36 25.21
C LEU A 289 -24.51 2.53 24.93
N ARG A 290 -25.34 1.94 25.78
CA ARG A 290 -26.81 2.03 25.76
C ARG A 290 -27.28 3.45 26.09
N PHE A 291 -26.58 4.13 26.99
CA PHE A 291 -26.85 5.49 27.45
C PHE A 291 -25.52 6.26 27.65
N PRO A 292 -25.54 7.60 27.61
CA PRO A 292 -24.33 8.40 27.74
C PRO A 292 -23.74 8.31 29.16
N LEU A 293 -22.41 8.25 29.25
CA LEU A 293 -21.62 8.28 30.49
C LEU A 293 -20.59 9.42 30.44
N PRO A 294 -20.97 10.65 30.82
CA PRO A 294 -20.07 11.82 30.77
C PRO A 294 -18.88 11.70 31.74
N GLU A 295 -19.06 10.94 32.83
CA GLU A 295 -18.06 10.78 33.89
C GLU A 295 -16.82 9.98 33.44
N LEU A 296 -16.84 9.37 32.24
CA LEU A 296 -15.69 8.65 31.70
C LEU A 296 -14.54 9.57 31.29
N ASP A 297 -14.85 10.82 30.93
CA ASP A 297 -13.85 11.83 30.54
C ASP A 297 -12.93 12.23 31.71
N ASP A 298 -13.44 12.10 32.95
CA ASP A 298 -12.70 12.43 34.17
C ASP A 298 -11.73 11.31 34.60
N ILE A 299 -11.78 10.16 33.93
CA ILE A 299 -10.97 8.98 34.25
C ILE A 299 -9.73 8.98 33.34
N GLU A 300 -8.54 9.08 33.93
CA GLU A 300 -7.28 8.96 33.18
C GLU A 300 -7.20 7.59 32.48
N MET A 301 -6.96 7.63 31.15
CA MET A 301 -6.81 6.47 30.28
C MET A 301 -5.77 5.44 30.78
#